data_AF-A0A1A7ZT62-F1
#
_entry.id   AF-A0A1A7ZT62-F1
#
_cell.length_a   1.000
_cell.length_b   1.000
_cell.length_c   1.000
_cell.angle_alpha   90.00
_cell.angle_beta   90.00
_cell.angle_gamma   90.00
#
_symmetry.space_group_name_H-M   'P 1'
#
loop_
_entity.id
_entity.type
_entity.pdbx_description
1 polymer ?
#
loop_
_entity_poly.entity_id
_entity_poly.type
_entity_poly.pdbx_seq_one_letter_code
_entity_poly.pdbx_strand_id
1 'polypeptide(L)'
;MVVNTIHWFRKGLRLHDNPALRDSIRGADSLRCIYILDPWFAGSSNVGINRWRFLLQCLEDLDASLRKLHSRLFVIRGQPTDVFPRLFKEWQITRLSYENDSEPFGKERDAAIQKLASEAGVEVMVRISHTLYDLDR
;
A
#
# COMPACT_ATOMS: atom_id res chain seq x y z
N MET A 1 23.29 -5.99 -2.08
CA MET A 1 22.09 -6.48 -2.79
C MET A 1 21.21 -5.29 -3.07
N VAL A 2 20.62 -5.20 -4.26
CA VAL A 2 19.71 -4.09 -4.61
C VAL A 2 18.42 -4.25 -3.81
N VAL A 3 17.99 -3.20 -3.12
CA VAL A 3 16.79 -3.15 -2.31
C VAL A 3 15.69 -2.43 -3.07
N ASN A 4 14.72 -3.19 -3.57
CA ASN A 4 13.55 -2.64 -4.25
C ASN A 4 12.34 -2.71 -3.32
N THR A 5 11.78 -1.56 -3.00
CA THR A 5 10.69 -1.44 -2.05
C THR A 5 9.38 -1.06 -2.75
N ILE A 6 8.29 -1.71 -2.35
CA ILE A 6 6.93 -1.23 -2.60
C ILE A 6 6.40 -0.56 -1.33
N HIS A 7 5.81 0.63 -1.45
CA HIS A 7 4.90 1.15 -0.43
C HIS A 7 3.46 1.05 -0.93
N TRP A 8 2.61 0.35 -0.18
CA TRP A 8 1.21 0.10 -0.54
C TRP A 8 0.26 1.03 0.22
N PHE A 9 -0.27 2.01 -0.51
CA PHE A 9 -1.31 2.90 -0.06
C PHE A 9 -2.68 2.22 -0.05
N ARG A 10 -3.43 2.45 1.04
CA ARG A 10 -4.83 2.00 1.20
C ARG A 10 -5.70 3.09 1.83
N LYS A 11 -5.47 3.42 3.12
CA LYS A 11 -6.15 4.50 3.86
C LYS A 11 -5.32 5.77 3.93
N GLY A 12 -4.10 5.71 4.47
CA GLY A 12 -3.18 6.84 4.58
C GLY A 12 -2.68 7.41 3.25
N LEU A 13 -3.57 7.96 2.42
CA LEU A 13 -3.31 8.60 1.13
C LEU A 13 -2.63 9.97 1.30
N ARG A 14 -1.48 10.00 1.97
CA ARG A 14 -0.75 11.21 2.34
C ARG A 14 0.75 10.93 2.44
N LEU A 15 1.54 11.99 2.25
CA LEU A 15 3.00 11.95 2.42
C LEU A 15 3.44 12.37 3.83
N HIS A 16 2.71 13.29 4.46
CA HIS A 16 3.01 13.73 5.82
C HIS A 16 2.62 12.65 6.83
N ASP A 17 3.38 12.56 7.92
CA ASP A 17 3.14 11.62 9.02
C ASP A 17 2.78 10.19 8.55
N ASN A 18 3.58 9.68 7.61
CA ASN A 18 3.46 8.33 7.09
C ASN A 18 4.73 7.54 7.48
N PRO A 19 4.78 6.96 8.69
CA PRO A 19 5.95 6.26 9.19
C PRO A 19 6.26 5.00 8.36
N ALA A 20 5.25 4.31 7.83
CA ALA A 20 5.47 3.16 6.95
C ALA A 20 6.16 3.58 5.63
N LEU A 21 5.73 4.68 5.02
CA LEU A 21 6.39 5.25 3.84
C LEU A 21 7.81 5.72 4.17
N ARG A 22 8.00 6.46 5.26
CA ARG A 22 9.30 6.95 5.70
C ARG A 22 10.30 5.81 5.89
N ASP A 23 9.89 4.75 6.58
CA ASP A 23 10.76 3.61 6.85
C ASP A 23 11.05 2.82 5.56
N SER A 24 10.12 2.80 4.60
CA SER A 24 10.31 2.15 3.29
C SER A 24 11.35 2.80 2.38
N ILE A 25 11.62 4.10 2.58
CA ILE A 25 12.65 4.85 1.85
C ILE A 25 14.04 4.53 2.40
N ARG A 26 14.15 4.25 3.71
CA ARG A 26 15.45 4.11 4.38
C ARG A 26 16.18 2.85 3.89
N GLY A 27 17.31 3.07 3.21
CA GLY A 27 18.14 2.00 2.66
C GLY A 27 17.51 1.26 1.48
N ALA A 28 16.54 1.88 0.79
CA ALA A 28 16.01 1.38 -0.47
C ALA A 28 16.76 2.01 -1.66
N ASP A 29 17.12 1.20 -2.65
CA ASP A 29 17.68 1.67 -3.92
C ASP A 29 16.57 2.13 -4.87
N SER A 30 15.39 1.52 -4.79
CA SER A 30 14.20 1.98 -5.49
C SER A 30 12.95 1.90 -4.62
N LEU A 31 12.03 2.84 -4.81
CA LEU A 31 10.72 2.86 -4.17
C LEU A 31 9.62 3.03 -5.21
N ARG A 32 8.63 2.13 -5.17
CA ARG A 32 7.41 2.25 -5.96
C ARG A 32 6.21 2.39 -5.02
N CYS A 33 5.55 3.54 -5.11
CA CYS A 33 4.32 3.83 -4.40
C CYS A 33 3.13 3.27 -5.17
N ILE A 34 2.38 2.34 -4.61
CA ILE A 34 1.25 1.70 -5.29
C ILE A 34 -0.06 1.92 -4.56
N TYR A 35 -1.15 1.97 -5.31
CA TYR A 35 -2.51 1.80 -4.81
C TYR A 35 -3.17 0.67 -5.62
N ILE A 36 -3.71 -0.33 -4.94
CA ILE A 36 -4.41 -1.44 -5.61
C ILE A 36 -5.90 -1.13 -5.60
N LEU A 37 -6.42 -0.77 -6.76
CA LEU A 37 -7.84 -0.56 -6.98
C LEU A 37 -8.50 -1.91 -7.25
N ASP A 38 -9.11 -2.47 -6.22
CA ASP A 38 -9.83 -3.73 -6.32
C ASP A 38 -11.31 -3.51 -6.72
N PRO A 39 -11.71 -3.84 -7.96
CA PRO A 39 -13.09 -3.69 -8.40
C PRO A 39 -14.02 -4.74 -7.78
N TRP A 40 -13.48 -5.88 -7.32
CA TRP A 40 -14.26 -7.03 -6.83
C TRP A 40 -14.34 -7.09 -5.31
N PHE A 41 -13.77 -6.09 -4.62
CA PHE A 41 -13.92 -5.93 -3.19
C PHE A 41 -15.41 -6.05 -2.83
N ALA A 42 -15.79 -6.98 -1.95
CA ALA A 42 -17.19 -7.29 -1.66
C ALA A 42 -18.03 -6.06 -1.22
N GLY A 43 -17.37 -5.00 -0.73
CA GLY A 43 -17.98 -3.72 -0.40
C GLY A 43 -17.99 -2.66 -1.52
N SER A 44 -17.32 -2.89 -2.66
CA SER A 44 -17.23 -1.94 -3.79
C SER A 44 -18.60 -1.65 -4.40
N SER A 45 -19.49 -2.64 -4.40
CA SER A 45 -20.89 -2.53 -4.82
C SER A 45 -21.71 -1.57 -3.94
N ASN A 46 -21.27 -1.33 -2.69
CA ASN A 46 -21.91 -0.40 -1.75
C ASN A 46 -21.15 0.94 -1.64
N VAL A 47 -20.18 1.20 -2.51
CA VAL A 47 -19.49 2.49 -2.58
C VAL A 47 -20.23 3.40 -3.55
N GLY A 48 -20.95 4.39 -3.01
CA GLY A 48 -21.62 5.40 -3.81
C GLY A 48 -20.66 6.28 -4.62
N ILE A 49 -21.16 6.88 -5.70
CA ILE A 49 -20.38 7.69 -6.65
C ILE A 49 -19.57 8.81 -5.98
N ASN A 50 -20.10 9.43 -4.92
CA ASN A 50 -19.41 10.51 -4.21
C ASN A 50 -18.13 10.00 -3.51
N ARG A 51 -18.16 8.79 -2.94
CA ARG A 51 -16.98 8.17 -2.31
C ARG A 51 -15.94 7.78 -3.35
N TRP A 52 -16.38 7.27 -4.50
CA TRP A 52 -15.48 7.00 -5.62
C TRP A 52 -14.80 8.26 -6.13
N ARG A 53 -15.56 9.33 -6.36
CA ARG A 53 -15.02 10.62 -6.80
C ARG A 53 -13.99 11.16 -5.81
N PHE A 54 -14.31 11.13 -4.52
CA PHE A 54 -13.38 11.57 -3.47
C PHE A 54 -12.10 10.74 -3.47
N LEU A 55 -12.20 9.40 -3.56
CA LEU A 55 -11.03 8.53 -3.64
C LEU A 55 -10.16 8.89 -4.85
N LEU A 56 -10.75 9.03 -6.05
CA LEU A 56 -9.99 9.37 -7.26
C LEU A 56 -9.27 10.72 -7.11
N GLN A 57 -9.94 11.73 -6.54
CA GLN A 57 -9.34 13.03 -6.26
C GLN A 57 -8.17 12.92 -5.27
N CYS A 58 -8.27 12.08 -4.23
CA CYS A 58 -7.16 11.81 -3.32
C CYS A 58 -5.98 11.10 -4.02
N LEU A 59 -6.25 10.15 -4.93
CA LEU A 59 -5.19 9.47 -5.68
C LEU A 59 -4.50 10.42 -6.67
N GLU A 60 -5.25 11.33 -7.30
CA GLU A 60 -4.70 12.38 -8.17
C GLU A 60 -3.81 13.35 -7.38
N ASP A 61 -4.27 13.84 -6.23
CA ASP A 61 -3.47 14.70 -5.34
C ASP A 61 -2.19 14.01 -4.84
N LEU A 62 -2.30 12.72 -4.50
CA LEU A 62 -1.16 11.91 -4.06
C LEU A 62 -0.14 11.71 -5.19
N ASP A 63 -0.57 11.40 -6.43
CA ASP A 63 0.33 11.31 -7.59
C ASP A 63 0.99 12.68 -7.88
N ALA A 64 0.22 13.77 -7.84
CA ALA A 64 0.74 15.12 -8.03
C ALA A 64 1.80 15.49 -6.98
N SER A 65 1.57 15.10 -5.72
CA SER A 65 2.52 15.31 -4.63
C SER A 65 3.78 14.45 -4.78
N LEU A 66 3.65 13.19 -5.20
CA LEU A 66 4.80 12.32 -5.50
C LEU A 66 5.61 12.80 -6.71
N ARG A 67 4.96 13.36 -7.73
CA ARG A 67 5.63 13.96 -8.91
C ARG A 67 6.54 15.12 -8.56
N LYS A 68 6.15 15.96 -7.60
CA LYS A 68 7.00 17.05 -7.10
C LYS A 68 8.31 16.52 -6.49
N LEU A 69 8.33 15.24 -6.11
CA LEU A 69 9.49 14.54 -5.55
C LEU A 69 10.14 13.58 -6.55
N HIS A 70 9.89 13.75 -7.86
CA HIS A 70 10.40 12.88 -8.93
C HIS A 70 9.99 11.41 -8.82
N SER A 71 8.91 11.13 -8.09
CA SER A 71 8.26 9.82 -8.00
C SER A 71 6.87 9.87 -8.64
N ARG A 72 6.10 8.79 -8.55
CA ARG A 72 4.76 8.61 -9.14
C ARG A 72 3.93 7.63 -8.31
N LEU A 73 2.61 7.76 -8.39
CA LEU A 73 1.68 6.74 -7.89
C LEU A 73 1.37 5.73 -9.00
N PHE A 74 1.53 4.44 -8.70
CA PHE A 74 1.10 3.35 -9.57
C PHE A 74 -0.26 2.84 -9.10
N VAL A 75 -1.32 3.16 -9.85
CA VAL A 75 -2.67 2.63 -9.59
C VAL A 75 -2.83 1.34 -10.38
N ILE A 76 -3.02 0.23 -9.67
CA ILE A 76 -3.05 -1.11 -10.25
C ILE A 76 -4.43 -1.70 -10.01
N ARG A 77 -5.07 -2.20 -11.06
CA ARG A 77 -6.38 -2.83 -10.94
C ARG A 77 -6.24 -4.33 -10.65
N GLY A 78 -6.95 -4.84 -9.66
CA GLY A 78 -7.02 -6.27 -9.36
C GLY A 78 -7.10 -6.57 -7.86
N GLN A 79 -7.12 -7.86 -7.53
CA GLN A 79 -7.06 -8.35 -6.16
C GLN A 79 -5.62 -8.28 -5.63
N PRO A 80 -5.38 -7.80 -4.39
CA PRO A 80 -4.05 -7.77 -3.80
C PRO A 80 -3.32 -9.12 -3.86
N THR A 81 -4.04 -10.22 -3.60
CA THR A 81 -3.49 -11.59 -3.62
C THR A 81 -2.98 -12.04 -4.99
N ASP A 82 -3.52 -11.48 -6.07
CA ASP A 82 -3.09 -11.79 -7.44
C ASP A 82 -2.02 -10.80 -7.92
N VAL A 83 -2.15 -9.53 -7.51
CA VAL A 83 -1.27 -8.45 -7.91
C VAL A 83 0.11 -8.60 -7.28
N PHE A 84 0.20 -8.86 -5.97
CA PHE A 84 1.49 -8.88 -5.27
C PHE A 84 2.46 -9.94 -5.77
N PRO A 85 2.09 -11.23 -5.96
CA PRO A 85 3.00 -12.24 -6.48
C PRO A 85 3.60 -11.84 -7.84
N ARG A 86 2.77 -11.24 -8.72
CA ARG A 86 3.23 -10.70 -10.01
C ARG A 86 4.23 -9.56 -9.82
N LEU A 87 3.91 -8.57 -8.98
CA LEU A 87 4.77 -7.41 -8.75
C LEU A 87 6.10 -7.79 -8.08
N PHE A 88 6.08 -8.73 -7.13
CA PHE A 88 7.29 -9.21 -6.47
C PHE A 88 8.28 -9.76 -7.49
N LYS A 89 7.79 -10.55 -8.45
CA LYS A 89 8.61 -11.11 -9.52
C LYS A 89 9.01 -10.07 -10.57
N GLU A 90 8.07 -9.27 -11.06
CA GLU A 90 8.31 -8.33 -12.16
C GLU A 90 9.28 -7.21 -11.76
N TRP A 91 9.16 -6.71 -10.52
CA TRP A 91 9.97 -5.60 -10.03
C TRP A 91 11.10 -6.01 -9.10
N GLN A 92 11.30 -7.32 -8.92
CA GLN A 92 12.35 -7.89 -8.06
C GLN A 92 12.31 -7.27 -6.66
N ILE A 93 11.11 -7.25 -6.06
CA ILE A 93 10.86 -6.60 -4.78
C ILE A 93 11.48 -7.39 -3.65
N THR A 94 12.11 -6.69 -2.72
CA THR A 94 12.68 -7.26 -1.51
C THR A 94 12.02 -6.73 -0.24
N ARG A 95 11.32 -5.59 -0.34
CA ARG A 95 10.60 -4.98 0.78
C ARG A 95 9.19 -4.54 0.38
N LEU A 96 8.23 -4.76 1.27
CA LEU A 96 6.88 -4.24 1.20
C LEU A 96 6.58 -3.45 2.47
N SER A 97 6.03 -2.24 2.34
CA SER A 97 5.54 -1.47 3.48
C SER A 97 4.10 -1.04 3.33
N TYR A 98 3.37 -0.96 4.44
CA TYR A 98 2.02 -0.44 4.49
C TYR A 98 1.61 -0.03 5.92
N GLU A 99 0.56 0.79 6.04
CA GLU A 99 -0.01 1.23 7.32
C GLU A 99 -0.76 0.07 8.03
N ASN A 100 -0.83 0.01 9.36
CA ASN A 100 -1.66 -1.00 10.02
C ASN A 100 -3.15 -0.74 9.75
N ASP A 101 -3.92 -1.78 9.43
CA ASP A 101 -5.36 -1.70 9.28
C ASP A 101 -6.04 -2.50 10.39
N SER A 102 -6.70 -1.81 11.33
CA SER A 102 -7.30 -2.44 12.51
C SER A 102 -8.66 -3.09 12.22
N GLU A 103 -9.27 -2.81 11.07
CA GLU A 103 -10.57 -3.37 10.70
C GLU A 103 -10.45 -4.87 10.37
N PRO A 104 -11.46 -5.71 10.73
CA PRO A 104 -11.39 -7.16 10.56
C PRO A 104 -11.03 -7.60 9.13
N PHE A 105 -11.68 -7.00 8.12
CA PHE A 105 -11.38 -7.28 6.71
C PHE A 105 -9.92 -6.92 6.35
N GLY A 106 -9.43 -5.79 6.86
CA GLY A 106 -8.06 -5.35 6.66
C GLY A 106 -7.05 -6.33 7.26
N LYS A 107 -7.32 -6.83 8.48
CA LYS A 107 -6.48 -7.82 9.17
C LYS A 107 -6.40 -9.14 8.39
N GLU A 108 -7.52 -9.66 7.89
CA GLU A 108 -7.55 -10.90 7.09
C GLU A 108 -6.77 -10.75 5.78
N ARG A 109 -6.98 -9.66 5.05
CA ARG A 109 -6.26 -9.33 3.83
C ARG A 109 -4.75 -9.22 4.10
N ASP A 110 -4.38 -8.46 5.12
CA ASP A 110 -2.97 -8.20 5.43
C ASP A 110 -2.26 -9.50 5.87
N ALA A 111 -2.95 -10.42 6.56
CA ALA A 111 -2.41 -11.75 6.88
C ALA A 111 -2.14 -12.59 5.61
N ALA A 112 -3.05 -12.57 4.63
CA ALA A 112 -2.84 -13.25 3.36
C ALA A 112 -1.64 -12.65 2.59
N ILE A 113 -1.49 -11.33 2.58
CA ILE A 113 -0.36 -10.66 1.92
C ILE A 113 0.97 -10.91 2.64
N GLN A 114 0.99 -10.95 3.98
CA GLN A 114 2.20 -11.32 4.72
C GLN A 114 2.66 -12.73 4.39
N LYS A 115 1.73 -13.68 4.25
CA LYS A 115 2.06 -15.05 3.83
C LYS A 115 2.71 -15.06 2.43
N LEU A 116 2.09 -14.39 1.45
CA LEU A 116 2.63 -14.29 0.08
C LEU A 116 4.00 -13.59 0.05
N ALA A 117 4.20 -12.56 0.85
CA ALA A 117 5.48 -11.86 0.96
C ALA A 117 6.57 -12.78 1.55
N SER A 118 6.24 -13.52 2.62
CA SER A 118 7.15 -14.50 3.24
C SER A 118 7.57 -15.60 2.25
N GLU A 119 6.61 -16.16 1.52
CA GLU A 119 6.86 -17.18 0.48
C GLU A 119 7.76 -16.65 -0.65
N ALA A 120 7.68 -15.35 -0.96
CA ALA A 120 8.51 -14.68 -1.94
C ALA A 120 9.85 -14.13 -1.40
N GLY A 121 10.12 -14.28 -0.09
CA GLY A 121 11.32 -13.72 0.55
C GLY A 121 11.32 -12.20 0.66
N VAL A 122 10.13 -11.57 0.69
CA VAL A 122 9.93 -10.12 0.82
C VAL A 122 9.76 -9.74 2.28
N GLU A 123 10.60 -8.83 2.77
CA GLU A 123 10.49 -8.26 4.12
C GLU A 123 9.28 -7.32 4.21
N VAL A 124 8.45 -7.47 5.23
CA VAL A 124 7.23 -6.66 5.43
C VAL A 124 7.40 -5.68 6.59
N MET A 125 7.15 -4.39 6.33
CA MET A 125 7.21 -3.32 7.32
C MET A 125 5.82 -2.71 7.55
N VAL A 126 5.28 -2.86 8.76
CA VAL A 126 3.98 -2.33 9.14
C VAL A 126 4.14 -1.26 10.22
N ARG A 127 3.39 -0.16 10.12
CA ARG A 127 3.36 0.92 11.13
C ARG A 127 1.94 1.40 11.37
N ILE A 128 1.61 1.68 12.62
CA ILE A 128 0.34 2.30 13.01
C ILE A 128 0.43 3.80 12.75
N SER A 129 -0.48 4.32 11.92
CA SER A 129 -0.60 5.77 11.66
C SER A 129 -2.02 6.20 11.31
N HIS A 130 -3.01 5.32 11.48
CA HIS A 130 -4.43 5.65 11.30
C HIS A 130 -5.10 6.04 12.62
N THR A 131 -4.62 5.48 13.74
CA THR A 131 -5.12 5.72 15.10
C THR A 131 -4.07 6.43 15.93
N LEU A 132 -4.51 7.19 16.94
CA LEU A 132 -3.60 7.89 17.85
C LEU A 132 -2.77 6.92 18.70
N TYR A 133 -3.35 5.77 19.04
CA TYR A 133 -2.74 4.74 19.86
C TYR A 133 -2.77 3.40 19.16
N ASP A 134 -1.94 2.49 19.66
CA ASP A 134 -2.08 1.07 19.39
C ASP A 134 -3.35 0.55 20.07
N LEU A 135 -4.22 -0.12 19.31
CA LEU A 135 -5.51 -0.60 19.80
C LEU A 135 -5.41 -1.97 20.48
N ASP A 136 -4.31 -2.69 20.25
CA ASP A 136 -4.08 -4.02 20.81
C ASP A 136 -3.30 -3.95 22.14
N ARG A 137 -3.02 -2.73 22.63
CA ARG A 137 -2.32 -2.41 23.88
C ARG A 137 -3.24 -1.75 24.89
#